data_AF-A0A0Q7PZU4-F1
#
_entry.id   AF-A0A0Q7PZU4-F1
#
_cell.length_a   1.000
_cell.length_b   1.000
_cell.length_c   1.000
_cell.angle_alpha   90.00
_cell.angle_beta   90.00
_cell.angle_gamma   90.00
#
_symmetry.space_group_name_H-M   'P 1'
#
loop_
_entity.id
_entity.type
_entity.pdbx_description
1 polymer ?
#
loop_
_entity_poly.entity_id
_entity_poly.type
_entity_poly.pdbx_seq_one_letter_code
_entity_poly.pdbx_strand_id
1 'polypeptide(L)'
;MSSPPLDRYPNFGGSPTTNVHAMTPNMVTIRSGGSVNFIVSGLHNIAIYDDGVTPTDINIALTTPTTSATPPVLPIIDDPNRRIYRGVDPSLQSRDRVEVVNFAAPGTYLVICGVLPHFAGGMYGYVRVLPN
;
A
#
# COMPACT_ATOMS: atom_id res chain seq x y z
N MET A 1 9.93 21.55 12.73
CA MET A 1 10.86 21.46 11.57
C MET A 1 11.42 20.05 11.56
N SER A 2 11.33 19.33 10.44
CA SER A 2 11.93 17.99 10.33
C SER A 2 13.45 18.12 10.27
N SER A 3 14.16 17.29 11.05
CA SER A 3 15.62 17.15 11.00
C SER A 3 15.93 15.67 10.78
N PRO A 4 16.62 15.29 9.68
CA PRO A 4 17.18 16.14 8.62
C PRO A 4 16.10 16.78 7.70
N PRO A 5 16.47 17.78 6.87
CA PRO A 5 15.58 18.34 5.85
C PRO A 5 14.98 17.27 4.94
N LEU A 6 13.70 17.40 4.59
CA LEU A 6 12.95 16.46 3.75
C LEU A 6 12.87 16.94 2.29
N ASP A 7 13.94 17.52 1.76
CA ASP A 7 13.95 18.03 0.39
C ASP A 7 13.73 16.86 -0.60
N ARG A 8 12.65 16.94 -1.38
CA ARG A 8 12.33 15.97 -2.43
C ARG A 8 12.50 16.62 -3.79
N TYR A 9 13.69 16.46 -4.36
CA TYR A 9 13.94 16.81 -5.75
C TYR A 9 13.44 15.69 -6.68
N PRO A 10 12.77 16.01 -7.80
CA PRO A 10 12.16 15.03 -8.71
C PRO A 10 13.15 14.04 -9.36
N ASN A 11 14.46 14.31 -9.24
CA ASN A 11 15.56 13.47 -9.75
C ASN A 11 16.57 13.05 -8.67
N PHE A 12 16.28 13.29 -7.39
CA PHE A 12 17.08 12.61 -6.37
C PHE A 12 16.61 11.17 -6.34
N GLY A 13 17.53 10.25 -6.65
CA GLY A 13 17.48 8.90 -6.11
C GLY A 13 17.58 9.03 -4.59
N GLY A 14 16.49 9.49 -3.96
CA GLY A 14 16.43 9.86 -2.56
C GLY A 14 17.06 8.74 -1.77
N SER A 15 17.93 9.12 -0.81
CA SER A 15 18.59 8.14 0.03
C SER A 15 17.54 7.13 0.49
N PRO A 16 17.74 5.81 0.29
CA PRO A 16 16.79 4.78 0.72
C PRO A 16 16.33 4.96 2.17
N THR A 17 17.17 5.63 2.97
CA THR A 17 16.95 5.97 4.38
C THR A 17 15.86 7.03 4.64
N THR A 18 15.30 7.70 3.63
CA THR A 18 14.19 8.66 3.82
C THR A 18 12.82 8.04 3.56
N ASN A 19 12.75 6.84 2.98
CA ASN A 19 11.51 6.09 2.88
C ASN A 19 11.32 5.24 4.14
N VAL A 20 10.13 5.32 4.71
CA VAL A 20 9.70 4.45 5.81
C VAL A 20 8.74 3.41 5.25
N HIS A 21 8.97 2.13 5.56
CA HIS A 21 8.05 1.05 5.21
C HIS A 21 6.89 1.01 6.22
N ALA A 22 6.05 2.05 6.20
CA ALA A 22 5.00 2.25 7.19
C ALA A 22 3.68 2.72 6.57
N MET A 23 2.57 2.33 7.19
CA MET A 23 1.23 2.83 6.86
C MET A 23 0.76 3.77 7.95
N THR A 24 0.57 5.05 7.61
CA THR A 24 0.22 6.09 8.57
C THR A 24 -0.94 6.96 8.06
N PRO A 25 -2.05 7.11 8.81
CA PRO A 25 -2.35 6.37 10.05
C PRO A 25 -2.56 4.87 9.75
N ASN A 26 -2.40 4.02 10.77
CA ASN A 26 -2.64 2.58 10.63
C ASN A 26 -4.14 2.23 10.51
N MET A 27 -5.03 3.18 10.80
CA MET A 27 -6.48 3.02 10.63
C MET A 27 -7.12 4.34 10.24
N VAL A 28 -7.97 4.30 9.21
CA VAL A 28 -8.86 5.39 8.81
C VAL A 28 -10.30 4.96 9.05
N THR A 29 -11.18 5.87 9.46
CA THR A 29 -12.62 5.60 9.57
C THR A 29 -13.40 6.49 8.60
N ILE A 30 -14.27 5.89 7.78
CA ILE A 30 -15.19 6.57 6.85
C ILE A 30 -16.60 5.98 6.97
N ARG A 31 -17.58 6.53 6.24
CA ARG A 31 -18.91 5.92 6.04
C ARG A 31 -18.97 5.21 4.70
N SER A 32 -19.81 4.18 4.61
CA SER A 32 -20.09 3.43 3.38
C SER A 32 -20.52 4.36 2.25
N GLY A 33 -19.99 4.12 1.05
CA GLY A 33 -20.14 5.01 -0.11
C GLY A 33 -19.04 6.06 -0.22
N GLY A 34 -18.21 6.24 0.82
CA GLY A 34 -17.04 7.12 0.79
C GLY A 34 -15.82 6.52 0.09
N SER A 35 -14.81 7.35 -0.13
CA SER A 35 -13.53 6.94 -0.73
C SER A 35 -12.35 7.33 0.16
N VAL A 36 -11.25 6.59 0.06
CA VAL A 36 -9.96 6.90 0.70
C VAL A 36 -8.94 7.22 -0.38
N ASN A 37 -8.21 8.32 -0.17
CA ASN A 37 -7.04 8.67 -0.95
C ASN A 37 -5.79 8.11 -0.26
N PHE A 38 -5.12 7.16 -0.89
CA PHE A 38 -3.84 6.63 -0.45
C PHE A 38 -2.72 7.49 -1.04
N ILE A 39 -2.09 8.31 -0.19
CA ILE A 39 -0.94 9.13 -0.55
C ILE A 39 0.30 8.26 -0.43
N VAL A 40 0.91 7.94 -1.56
CA VAL A 40 2.06 7.03 -1.65
C VAL A 40 3.33 7.84 -1.86
N SER A 41 4.36 7.49 -1.09
CA SER A 41 5.70 8.04 -1.21
C SER A 41 6.68 6.88 -1.37
N GLY A 42 7.43 6.82 -2.47
CA GLY A 42 8.39 5.73 -2.70
C GLY A 42 7.81 4.49 -3.37
N LEU A 43 8.59 3.40 -3.39
CA LEU A 43 8.21 2.16 -4.06
C LEU A 43 7.28 1.34 -3.14
N HIS A 44 5.98 1.60 -3.21
CA HIS A 44 4.95 0.84 -2.50
C HIS A 44 3.81 0.51 -3.44
N ASN A 45 3.19 -0.65 -3.26
CA ASN A 45 1.99 -1.06 -3.98
C ASN A 45 0.82 -1.16 -2.98
N ILE A 46 -0.36 -0.66 -3.32
CA ILE A 46 -1.53 -0.77 -2.45
C ILE A 46 -2.28 -2.04 -2.82
N ALA A 47 -2.54 -2.92 -1.85
CA ALA A 47 -3.47 -4.03 -2.01
C ALA A 47 -4.47 -4.01 -0.86
N ILE A 48 -5.76 -4.17 -1.18
CA ILE A 48 -6.85 -4.08 -0.22
C ILE A 48 -7.64 -5.37 -0.25
N TYR A 49 -7.90 -5.90 0.93
CA TYR A 49 -8.64 -7.13 1.14
C TYR A 49 -9.94 -6.83 1.88
N ASP A 50 -10.92 -7.69 1.64
CA ASP A 50 -12.29 -7.58 2.09
C ASP A 50 -12.43 -7.60 3.63
N ASP A 51 -13.64 -7.32 4.11
CA ASP A 51 -13.96 -7.22 5.54
C ASP A 51 -13.51 -8.46 6.34
N GLY A 52 -12.83 -8.21 7.47
CA GLY A 52 -12.41 -9.27 8.39
C GLY A 52 -11.20 -10.09 7.92
N VAL A 53 -10.59 -9.76 6.78
CA VAL A 53 -9.28 -10.31 6.42
C VAL A 53 -8.22 -9.71 7.34
N THR A 54 -7.33 -10.55 7.86
CA THR A 54 -6.22 -10.17 8.74
C THR A 54 -4.88 -10.40 8.04
N PRO A 55 -3.78 -9.77 8.50
CA PRO A 55 -2.45 -10.00 7.91
C PRO A 55 -2.04 -11.48 7.87
N THR A 56 -2.48 -12.28 8.82
CA THR A 56 -2.17 -13.72 8.89
C THR A 56 -2.89 -14.55 7.84
N ASP A 57 -3.94 -14.02 7.22
CA ASP A 57 -4.69 -14.71 6.16
C ASP A 57 -4.03 -14.58 4.78
N ILE A 58 -3.06 -13.67 4.63
CA ILE A 58 -2.42 -13.37 3.34
C ILE A 58 -1.42 -14.48 2.97
N ASN A 59 -1.62 -15.10 1.81
CA ASN A 59 -0.69 -16.07 1.26
C ASN A 59 0.53 -15.38 0.62
N ILE A 60 1.57 -15.17 1.44
CA ILE A 60 2.82 -14.52 1.00
C ILE A 60 3.67 -15.36 0.03
N ALA A 61 3.32 -16.63 -0.22
CA ALA A 61 4.00 -17.45 -1.21
C ALA A 61 3.54 -17.13 -2.65
N LEU A 62 2.35 -16.56 -2.82
CA LEU A 62 1.84 -16.13 -4.11
C LEU A 62 2.40 -14.74 -4.44
N THR A 63 3.34 -14.68 -5.37
CA THR A 63 3.95 -13.41 -5.79
C THR A 63 4.11 -13.32 -7.31
N THR A 64 4.18 -12.09 -7.79
CA THR A 64 4.55 -11.74 -9.16
C THR A 64 5.72 -10.76 -9.11
N PRO A 65 6.65 -10.79 -10.07
CA PRO A 65 7.73 -9.81 -10.12
C PRO A 65 7.18 -8.43 -10.54
N THR A 66 7.81 -7.34 -10.07
CA THR A 66 7.65 -6.03 -10.71
C THR A 66 8.03 -6.09 -12.19
N THR A 67 7.29 -5.37 -13.05
CA THR A 67 7.45 -5.39 -14.52
C THR A 67 8.78 -4.75 -14.97
N SER A 68 9.24 -3.70 -14.29
CA SER A 68 10.52 -3.08 -14.66
C SER A 68 11.68 -4.05 -14.38
N ALA A 69 12.48 -4.29 -15.41
CA ALA A 69 13.65 -5.17 -15.36
C ALA A 69 14.88 -4.53 -14.69
N THR A 70 14.81 -3.25 -14.30
CA THR A 70 15.89 -2.59 -13.56
C THR A 70 16.01 -3.19 -12.15
N PRO A 71 17.13 -3.85 -11.82
CA PRO A 71 17.28 -4.48 -10.52
C PRO A 71 17.28 -3.46 -9.36
N PRO A 72 16.80 -3.84 -8.17
CA PRO A 72 16.25 -5.16 -7.84
C PRO A 72 14.80 -5.31 -8.30
N VAL A 73 14.51 -6.42 -8.99
CA VAL A 73 13.14 -6.88 -9.22
C VAL A 73 12.58 -7.34 -7.88
N LEU A 74 11.46 -6.75 -7.46
CA LEU A 74 10.86 -7.05 -6.15
C LEU A 74 9.63 -7.95 -6.31
N PRO A 75 9.43 -8.92 -5.41
CA PRO A 75 8.20 -9.71 -5.37
C PRO A 75 7.03 -8.86 -4.85
N ILE A 76 5.95 -8.84 -5.62
CA ILE A 76 4.65 -8.26 -5.27
C ILE A 76 3.69 -9.39 -4.93
N ILE A 77 3.08 -9.33 -3.75
CA ILE A 77 2.06 -10.27 -3.28
C ILE A 77 0.90 -10.31 -4.27
N ASP A 78 0.58 -11.53 -4.72
CA ASP A 78 -0.53 -11.84 -5.62
C ASP A 78 -1.48 -12.88 -5.06
N ASP A 79 -1.84 -12.73 -3.80
CA ASP A 79 -2.96 -13.45 -3.23
C ASP A 79 -4.28 -12.85 -3.77
N PRO A 80 -5.08 -13.61 -4.56
CA PRO A 80 -6.37 -13.13 -5.05
C PRO A 80 -7.49 -13.36 -4.03
N ASN A 81 -7.27 -14.17 -3.00
CA ASN A 81 -8.31 -14.56 -2.06
C ASN A 81 -8.84 -13.33 -1.33
N ARG A 82 -10.11 -12.97 -1.59
CA ARG A 82 -10.78 -11.81 -1.00
C ARG A 82 -10.07 -10.47 -1.23
N ARG A 83 -9.25 -10.35 -2.27
CA ARG A 83 -8.65 -9.07 -2.69
C ARG A 83 -9.69 -8.23 -3.42
N ILE A 84 -9.98 -7.04 -2.93
CA ILE A 84 -10.94 -6.11 -3.53
C ILE A 84 -10.28 -5.02 -4.37
N TYR A 85 -8.98 -4.76 -4.15
CA TYR A 85 -8.22 -3.80 -4.92
C TYR A 85 -6.76 -4.24 -5.05
N ARG A 86 -6.22 -4.02 -6.25
CA ARG A 86 -4.80 -4.12 -6.56
C ARG A 86 -4.40 -2.81 -7.23
N GLY A 87 -3.48 -2.10 -6.58
CA GLY A 87 -2.86 -0.91 -7.11
C GLY A 87 -1.95 -1.22 -8.29
N VAL A 88 -1.59 -0.17 -9.01
CA VAL A 88 -0.70 -0.24 -10.19
C VAL A 88 0.69 -0.77 -9.83
N ASP A 89 1.35 -1.39 -10.81
CA ASP A 89 2.74 -1.84 -10.65
C ASP A 89 3.63 -0.64 -10.29
N PRO A 90 4.20 -0.59 -9.08
CA PRO A 90 4.92 0.59 -8.60
C PRO A 90 6.22 0.85 -9.37
N SER A 91 6.73 -0.12 -10.12
CA SER A 91 7.95 0.02 -10.93
C SER A 91 7.72 0.79 -12.23
N LEU A 92 6.47 0.96 -12.65
CA LEU A 92 6.09 1.70 -13.86
C LEU A 92 5.53 3.09 -13.57
N GLN A 93 5.52 3.52 -12.30
CA GLN A 93 4.89 4.76 -11.88
C GLN A 93 5.91 5.76 -11.33
N SER A 94 5.48 7.02 -11.23
CA SER A 94 6.09 7.93 -10.26
C SER A 94 6.05 7.28 -8.87
N ARG A 95 7.19 7.33 -8.17
CA ARG A 95 7.29 6.86 -6.79
C ARG A 95 6.25 7.55 -5.90
N ASP A 96 6.08 8.86 -6.10
CA ASP A 96 5.12 9.65 -5.36
C ASP A 96 3.85 9.80 -6.20
N ARG A 97 2.72 9.36 -5.64
CA ARG A 97 1.41 9.34 -6.32
C ARG A 97 0.25 9.24 -5.33
N VAL A 98 -0.97 9.38 -5.84
CA VAL A 98 -2.20 9.14 -5.07
C VAL A 98 -3.04 8.08 -5.78
N GLU A 99 -3.49 7.08 -5.03
CA GLU A 99 -4.48 6.10 -5.48
C GLU A 99 -5.79 6.30 -4.71
N VAL A 100 -6.94 6.23 -5.38
CA VAL A 100 -8.25 6.48 -4.77
C VAL A 100 -9.10 5.23 -4.88
N VAL A 101 -9.65 4.79 -3.74
CA VAL A 101 -10.52 3.60 -3.69
C VAL A 101 -11.82 3.93 -2.95
N ASN A 102 -12.94 3.55 -3.57
CA ASN A 102 -14.27 3.65 -2.97
C ASN A 102 -14.60 2.40 -2.15
N PHE A 103 -15.29 2.60 -1.02
CA PHE A 103 -15.75 1.52 -0.15
C PHE A 103 -17.26 1.56 -0.04
N ALA A 104 -17.94 0.69 -0.80
CA ALA A 104 -19.40 0.69 -0.90
C ALA A 104 -20.10 0.11 0.33
N ALA A 105 -19.48 -0.86 1.02
CA ALA A 105 -20.10 -1.58 2.13
C ALA A 105 -19.40 -1.28 3.48
N PRO A 106 -20.12 -1.34 4.61
CA PRO A 106 -19.52 -1.31 5.94
C PRO A 106 -18.61 -2.52 6.18
N GLY A 107 -17.57 -2.35 7.01
CA GLY A 107 -16.60 -3.39 7.33
C GLY A 107 -15.26 -2.83 7.79
N THR A 108 -14.31 -3.71 8.13
CA THR A 108 -12.92 -3.41 8.40
C THR A 108 -12.04 -4.09 7.35
N TYR A 109 -11.57 -3.29 6.39
CA TYR A 109 -10.80 -3.72 5.25
C TYR A 109 -9.31 -3.64 5.56
N LEU A 110 -8.58 -4.73 5.32
CA LEU A 110 -7.13 -4.75 5.44
C LEU A 110 -6.51 -4.05 4.22
N VAL A 111 -5.58 -3.13 4.49
CA VAL A 111 -4.73 -2.51 3.47
C VAL A 111 -3.30 -2.93 3.73
N ILE A 112 -2.62 -3.46 2.73
CA ILE A 112 -1.20 -3.84 2.83
C ILE A 112 -0.37 -3.07 1.80
N CYS A 113 0.93 -2.95 2.08
CA CYS A 113 1.88 -2.76 1.00
C CYS A 113 2.11 -4.10 0.29
N GLY A 114 1.74 -4.23 -0.98
CA GLY A 114 1.91 -5.47 -1.73
C GLY A 114 3.37 -5.87 -1.98
N VAL A 115 4.34 -4.98 -1.77
CA VAL A 115 5.78 -5.33 -1.86
C VAL A 115 6.12 -6.26 -0.69
N LEU A 116 6.44 -7.53 -0.97
CA LEU A 116 6.57 -8.58 0.04
C LEU A 116 7.47 -8.20 1.24
N PRO A 117 8.71 -7.71 1.07
CA PRO A 117 9.52 -7.33 2.22
C PRO A 117 8.94 -6.18 3.04
N HIS A 118 8.11 -5.31 2.44
CA HIS A 118 7.45 -4.22 3.18
C HIS A 118 6.30 -4.75 4.02
N PHE A 119 5.45 -5.64 3.46
CA PHE A 119 4.40 -6.31 4.22
C PHE A 119 4.97 -7.16 5.36
N ALA A 120 6.00 -7.97 5.08
CA ALA A 120 6.67 -8.78 6.08
C ALA A 120 7.31 -7.92 7.20
N GLY A 121 7.69 -6.68 6.89
CA GLY A 121 8.15 -5.68 7.87
C GLY A 121 7.05 -4.99 8.66
N GLY A 122 5.77 -5.36 8.46
CA GLY A 122 4.63 -4.80 9.19
C GLY A 122 3.94 -3.62 8.50
N MET A 123 4.18 -3.38 7.22
CA MET A 123 3.54 -2.28 6.48
C MET A 123 2.10 -2.66 6.05
N TYR A 124 1.17 -2.56 7.00
CA TYR A 124 -0.26 -2.69 6.77
C TYR A 124 -1.05 -1.75 7.69
N GLY A 125 -2.32 -1.56 7.35
CA GLY A 125 -3.28 -0.79 8.11
C GLY A 125 -4.70 -1.19 7.73
N TYR A 126 -5.67 -0.39 8.14
CA TYR A 126 -7.08 -0.71 7.96
C TYR A 126 -7.91 0.49 7.50
N VAL A 127 -8.94 0.22 6.73
CA VAL A 127 -10.05 1.15 6.52
C VAL A 127 -11.27 0.59 7.23
N ARG A 128 -11.73 1.29 8.26
CA ARG A 128 -12.99 0.99 8.94
C ARG A 128 -14.11 1.80 8.30
N VAL A 129 -15.09 1.11 7.76
CA VAL A 129 -16.23 1.69 7.06
C VAL A 129 -17.47 1.47 7.90
N LEU A 130 -18.07 2.56 8.36
CA LEU A 130 -19.30 2.54 9.15
C LEU A 130 -20.52 2.51 8.21
N PRO A 131 -21.68 2.01 8.68
CA PRO A 131 -22.96 2.25 8.01
C PRO A 131 -23.20 3.74 7.80
N ASN A 132 -23.89 4.09 6.70
CA ASN A 132 -24.26 5.47 6.41
C ASN A 132 -25.23 6.01 7.48
#